data_AF-A0ABD1LY09-F1
#
_entry.id   AF-A0ABD1LY09-F1
#
_cell.length_a   1.000
_cell.length_b   1.000
_cell.length_c   1.000
_cell.angle_alpha   90.00
_cell.angle_beta   90.00
_cell.angle_gamma   90.00
#
_symmetry.space_group_name_H-M   'P 1'
#
loop_
_entity.id
_entity.type
_entity.pdbx_description
1 polymer ?
#
loop_
_entity_poly.entity_id
_entity_poly.type
_entity_poly.pdbx_seq_one_letter_code
_entity_poly.pdbx_strand_id
1 'polypeptide(L)'
;MQDADLIMLAMATHEPRVSLLIKDVSPQQQYQYGATKPCKFLHIWLLRKYLEMDMKIEDPPKNCSIELERIIDDFIFMCFFAGNDFLLHMPSLKVHEGAVDLLMTVYKKKFNQLGGYLVDMSRLGEKNAAFVELSRVENFILMVGSYEEDIFRKRSEIHEGKWQRLIQDYGEAVRSRKKIMQDITQILTMKIALIVLFLLKRHQILKICLVWSITL
;
A
#
# COMPACT_ATOMS: atom_id res chain seq x y z
N MET A 1 0.33 -2.20 -13.02
CA MET A 1 1.14 -3.37 -13.41
C MET A 1 1.90 -3.13 -14.70
N GLN A 2 1.26 -2.65 -15.78
CA GLN A 2 1.92 -2.44 -17.09
C GLN A 2 3.21 -1.60 -17.09
N ASP A 3 3.35 -0.62 -16.19
CA ASP A 3 4.55 0.24 -16.16
C ASP A 3 5.76 -0.44 -15.48
N ALA A 4 5.53 -1.43 -14.60
CA ALA A 4 6.62 -2.08 -13.86
C ALA A 4 7.51 -2.90 -14.79
N ASP A 5 6.91 -3.70 -15.67
CA ASP A 5 7.64 -4.52 -16.63
C ASP A 5 8.50 -3.67 -17.58
N LEU A 6 8.01 -2.48 -17.96
CA LEU A 6 8.77 -1.51 -18.76
C LEU A 6 10.02 -1.02 -18.02
N ILE A 7 9.92 -0.78 -16.71
CA ILE A 7 11.06 -0.38 -15.87
C ILE A 7 12.07 -1.53 -15.80
N MET A 8 11.60 -2.76 -15.56
CA MET A 8 12.45 -3.95 -15.51
C MET A 8 13.17 -4.20 -16.83
N LEU A 9 12.46 -4.09 -17.95
CA LEU A 9 13.02 -4.22 -19.28
C LEU A 9 14.09 -3.15 -19.55
N ALA A 10 13.81 -1.89 -19.20
CA ALA A 10 14.77 -0.80 -19.35
C ALA A 10 16.03 -1.01 -18.51
N MET A 11 15.91 -1.59 -17.31
CA MET A 11 17.07 -1.98 -16.51
C MET A 11 17.84 -3.16 -17.11
N ALA A 12 17.14 -4.16 -17.66
CA ALA A 12 17.76 -5.32 -18.30
C ALA A 12 18.59 -4.96 -19.57
N THR A 13 18.33 -3.81 -20.19
CA THR A 13 19.14 -3.36 -21.35
C THR A 13 20.57 -2.97 -21.00
N HIS A 14 20.88 -2.76 -19.71
CA HIS A 14 22.17 -2.23 -19.24
C HIS A 14 22.60 -0.89 -19.87
N GLU A 15 21.64 -0.16 -20.45
CA GLU A 15 21.88 1.16 -21.03
C GLU A 15 21.87 2.25 -19.94
N PRO A 16 22.96 3.02 -19.77
CA PRO A 16 23.10 4.00 -18.69
C PRO A 16 22.30 5.28 -18.93
N ARG A 17 21.73 5.50 -20.13
CA ARG A 17 21.01 6.74 -20.48
C ARG A 17 19.61 6.48 -21.02
N VAL A 18 18.84 5.66 -20.30
CA VAL A 18 17.43 5.42 -20.61
C VAL A 18 16.53 6.28 -19.73
N SER A 19 15.50 6.87 -20.34
CA SER A 19 14.41 7.54 -19.62
C SER A 19 13.08 7.04 -20.17
N LEU A 20 12.16 6.71 -19.28
CA LEU A 20 10.81 6.27 -19.63
C LEU A 20 9.83 7.42 -19.44
N LEU A 21 8.87 7.54 -20.35
CA LEU A 21 7.75 8.47 -20.21
C LEU A 21 6.54 7.68 -19.71
N ILE A 22 6.17 7.88 -18.44
CA ILE A 22 5.10 7.13 -17.77
C ILE A 22 3.90 8.05 -17.54
N LYS A 23 2.69 7.53 -17.70
CA LYS A 23 1.46 8.28 -17.43
C LYS A 23 1.32 8.49 -15.92
N ASP A 24 0.94 9.68 -15.48
CA ASP A 24 0.64 9.90 -14.09
C ASP A 24 -0.63 9.14 -13.68
N VAL A 25 -0.53 8.40 -12.59
CA VAL A 25 -1.61 7.56 -12.04
C VAL A 25 -2.20 8.20 -10.77
N SER A 26 -2.07 9.51 -10.63
CA SER A 26 -2.59 10.27 -9.48
C SER A 26 -4.11 10.04 -9.32
N PRO A 27 -4.57 9.46 -8.19
CA PRO A 27 -5.98 9.04 -8.01
C PRO A 27 -6.99 10.19 -7.98
N GLN A 28 -6.52 11.44 -7.90
CA GLN A 28 -7.33 12.61 -7.57
C GLN A 28 -7.81 13.42 -8.78
N GLN A 29 -7.46 13.04 -10.00
CA GLN A 29 -7.87 13.81 -11.18
C GLN A 29 -8.93 13.04 -11.97
N GLN A 30 -10.20 13.39 -11.74
CA GLN A 30 -11.27 13.15 -12.73
C GLN A 30 -10.97 14.03 -13.95
N TYR A 31 -10.14 13.53 -14.85
CA TYR A 31 -9.86 14.22 -16.11
C TYR A 31 -11.14 14.31 -16.93
N GLN A 32 -11.49 15.53 -17.37
CA GLN A 32 -12.57 15.73 -18.33
C GLN A 32 -12.34 14.88 -19.59
N TYR A 33 -13.42 14.38 -20.19
CA TYR A 33 -13.37 13.65 -21.46
C TYR A 33 -12.65 14.51 -22.51
N GLY A 34 -11.42 14.12 -22.90
CA GLY A 34 -10.57 14.84 -23.85
C GLY A 34 -9.31 15.51 -23.27
N ALA A 35 -9.11 15.52 -21.95
CA ALA A 35 -7.88 16.06 -21.35
C ALA A 35 -6.73 15.04 -21.44
N THR A 36 -5.54 15.48 -21.89
CA THR A 36 -4.33 14.66 -21.93
C THR A 36 -3.84 14.38 -20.51
N LYS A 37 -3.70 13.10 -20.14
CA LYS A 37 -3.12 12.71 -18.85
C LYS A 37 -1.68 13.24 -18.76
N PRO A 38 -1.28 13.87 -17.64
CA PRO A 38 0.09 14.33 -17.47
C PRO A 38 1.05 13.14 -17.48
N CYS A 39 2.19 13.31 -18.14
CA CYS A 39 3.25 12.31 -18.18
C CYS A 39 4.41 12.74 -17.28
N LYS A 40 5.11 11.75 -16.74
CA LYS A 40 6.31 11.92 -15.91
C LYS A 40 7.48 11.23 -16.58
N PHE A 41 8.66 11.84 -16.48
CA PHE A 41 9.90 11.19 -16.86
C PHE A 41 10.44 10.39 -15.69
N LEU A 42 10.73 9.11 -15.94
CA LEU A 42 11.47 8.25 -15.04
C LEU A 42 12.86 8.03 -15.63
N HIS A 43 13.87 8.57 -14.94
CA HIS A 43 15.26 8.43 -15.33
C HIS A 43 15.85 7.14 -14.77
N ILE A 44 16.08 6.14 -15.63
CA ILE A 44 16.59 4.82 -15.22
C ILE A 44 18.01 4.92 -14.68
N TRP A 45 18.82 5.84 -15.20
CA TRP A 45 20.18 6.09 -14.70
C TRP A 45 20.21 6.48 -13.21
N LEU A 46 19.19 7.22 -12.75
CA LEU A 46 19.08 7.63 -11.36
C LEU A 46 18.64 6.46 -10.50
N LEU A 47 17.70 5.64 -11.00
CA LEU A 47 17.27 4.41 -10.35
C LEU A 47 18.44 3.44 -10.16
N ARG A 48 19.29 3.26 -11.19
CA ARG A 48 20.50 2.43 -11.08
C ARG A 48 21.43 2.90 -9.95
N LYS A 49 21.63 4.21 -9.81
CA LYS A 49 22.45 4.78 -8.72
C LYS A 49 21.85 4.54 -7.34
N TYR A 50 20.53 4.71 -7.20
CA TYR A 50 19.86 4.37 -5.94
C TYR A 50 20.02 2.89 -5.61
N LEU A 51 19.85 2.02 -6.61
CA LEU A 51 20.03 0.59 -6.43
C LEU A 51 21.47 0.23 -6.06
N GLU A 52 22.48 0.86 -6.66
CA GLU A 52 23.89 0.69 -6.29
C GLU A 52 24.14 1.02 -4.81
N MET A 53 23.54 2.10 -4.31
CA MET A 53 23.64 2.49 -2.91
C MET A 53 22.93 1.48 -1.99
N ASP A 54 21.72 1.05 -2.35
CA ASP A 54 20.90 0.15 -1.54
C ASP A 54 21.40 -1.30 -1.56
N MET A 55 22.02 -1.73 -2.66
CA MET A 55 22.53 -3.09 -2.88
C MET A 55 24.01 -3.25 -2.54
N LYS A 56 24.63 -2.23 -1.95
CA LYS A 56 26.03 -2.32 -1.52
C LYS A 56 26.21 -3.46 -0.51
N ILE A 57 27.02 -4.44 -0.87
CA ILE A 57 27.38 -5.59 -0.02
C ILE A 57 28.60 -5.19 0.80
N GLU A 58 28.48 -5.24 2.14
CA GLU A 58 29.54 -4.79 3.06
C GLU A 58 30.71 -5.77 3.16
N ASP A 59 30.46 -7.07 2.95
CA ASP A 59 31.46 -8.13 3.03
C ASP A 59 31.35 -9.01 1.76
N PRO A 60 32.03 -8.69 0.65
CA PRO A 60 32.04 -9.57 -0.52
C PRO A 60 32.92 -10.82 -0.29
N PRO A 61 32.65 -11.94 -1.00
CA PRO A 61 33.57 -13.07 -1.02
C PRO A 61 34.92 -12.62 -1.57
N LYS A 62 36.03 -13.02 -0.93
CA LYS A 62 37.40 -12.58 -1.25
C LYS A 62 37.84 -12.75 -2.72
N ASN A 63 37.14 -13.59 -3.48
CA ASN A 63 37.44 -13.89 -4.88
C ASN A 63 36.39 -13.34 -5.87
N CYS A 64 35.49 -12.46 -5.44
CA CYS A 64 34.39 -11.97 -6.29
C CYS A 64 34.41 -10.45 -6.38
N SER A 65 34.56 -9.92 -7.61
CA SER A 65 34.31 -8.50 -7.90
C SER A 65 32.81 -8.26 -7.96
N ILE A 66 32.33 -7.31 -7.16
CA ILE A 66 30.94 -6.87 -7.24
C ILE A 66 30.76 -6.03 -8.50
N GLU A 67 29.89 -6.48 -9.40
CA GLU A 67 29.53 -5.79 -10.64
C GLU A 67 28.07 -5.32 -10.55
N LEU A 68 27.83 -4.02 -10.73
CA LEU A 68 26.49 -3.44 -10.63
C LEU A 68 25.50 -4.07 -11.63
N GLU A 69 25.93 -4.32 -12.87
CA GLU A 69 25.05 -4.89 -13.89
C GLU A 69 24.56 -6.30 -13.50
N ARG A 70 25.42 -7.11 -12.86
CA ARG A 70 25.03 -8.43 -12.33
C ARG A 70 24.11 -8.33 -11.12
N ILE A 71 24.30 -7.33 -10.27
CA ILE A 71 23.36 -7.03 -9.18
C ILE A 71 21.99 -6.62 -9.74
N ILE A 72 21.96 -5.84 -10.82
CA ILE A 72 20.72 -5.43 -11.48
C ILE A 72 20.00 -6.64 -12.06
N ASP A 73 20.71 -7.57 -12.69
CA ASP A 73 20.13 -8.82 -13.20
C ASP A 73 19.52 -9.67 -12.06
N ASP A 74 20.24 -9.83 -10.95
CA ASP A 74 19.74 -10.54 -9.76
C ASP A 74 18.55 -9.82 -9.12
N PHE A 75 18.56 -8.48 -9.09
CA PHE A 75 17.44 -7.68 -8.60
C PHE A 75 16.19 -7.87 -9.46
N ILE A 76 16.36 -7.88 -10.79
CA ILE A 76 15.27 -8.17 -11.73
C ILE A 76 14.70 -9.56 -11.48
N PHE A 77 15.58 -10.55 -11.31
CA PHE A 77 15.19 -11.91 -10.98
C PHE A 77 14.46 -12.03 -9.64
N MET A 78 14.93 -11.33 -8.60
CA MET A 78 14.26 -11.29 -7.30
C MET A 78 12.85 -10.68 -7.37
N CYS A 79 12.68 -9.62 -8.14
CA CYS A 79 11.37 -9.00 -8.34
C CYS A 79 10.36 -9.94 -9.02
N PHE A 80 10.80 -10.93 -9.81
CA PHE A 80 9.89 -11.96 -10.33
C PHE A 80 9.24 -12.80 -9.23
N PHE A 81 9.89 -12.99 -8.07
CA PHE A 81 9.28 -13.65 -6.91
C PHE A 81 8.31 -12.77 -6.14
N ALA A 82 8.53 -11.45 -6.13
CA ALA A 82 7.67 -10.49 -5.41
C ALA A 82 6.32 -10.26 -6.10
N GLY A 83 6.24 -10.56 -7.40
CA GLY A 83 4.99 -10.51 -8.15
C GLY A 83 5.23 -10.39 -9.64
N ASN A 84 5.11 -11.50 -10.35
CA ASN A 84 4.97 -11.55 -11.80
C ASN A 84 3.75 -12.42 -12.12
N ASP A 85 3.03 -12.10 -13.19
CA ASP A 85 1.83 -12.82 -13.65
C ASP A 85 2.13 -14.28 -14.06
N PHE A 86 3.42 -14.66 -14.17
CA PHE A 86 3.86 -15.98 -14.64
C PHE A 86 4.25 -16.98 -13.53
N LEU A 87 4.42 -16.56 -12.28
CA LEU A 87 4.80 -17.43 -11.16
C LEU A 87 3.72 -17.35 -10.07
N LEU A 88 3.37 -18.49 -9.45
CA LEU A 88 2.44 -18.53 -8.32
C LEU A 88 2.90 -17.52 -7.26
N HIS A 89 2.09 -16.48 -7.03
CA HIS A 89 2.36 -15.51 -5.98
C HIS A 89 2.58 -16.24 -4.65
N MET A 90 3.78 -16.11 -4.07
CA MET A 90 4.03 -16.52 -2.69
C MET A 90 3.09 -15.68 -1.81
N PRO A 91 2.14 -16.28 -1.06
CA PRO A 91 1.15 -15.52 -0.29
C PRO A 91 1.79 -14.57 0.73
N SER A 92 3.03 -14.88 1.13
CA SER A 92 3.90 -14.13 2.04
C SER A 92 4.51 -12.88 1.39
N LEU A 93 4.83 -12.86 0.10
CA LEU A 93 5.55 -11.76 -0.56
C LEU A 93 4.60 -10.89 -1.40
N LYS A 94 4.13 -9.80 -0.79
CA LYS A 94 3.34 -8.77 -1.49
C LYS A 94 4.21 -7.53 -1.68
N VAL A 95 4.33 -7.04 -2.93
CA VAL A 95 5.09 -5.81 -3.26
C VAL A 95 4.66 -4.63 -2.38
N HIS A 96 3.35 -4.49 -2.12
CA HIS A 96 2.77 -3.44 -1.28
C HIS A 96 3.07 -3.58 0.22
N GLU A 97 3.71 -4.66 0.64
CA GLU A 97 4.11 -4.93 2.03
C GLU A 97 5.63 -4.91 2.22
N GLY A 98 6.39 -4.41 1.25
CA GLY A 98 7.86 -4.33 1.32
C GLY A 98 8.57 -5.63 0.98
N ALA A 99 7.94 -6.50 0.18
CA ALA A 99 8.54 -7.77 -0.25
C ALA A 99 9.89 -7.58 -0.96
N VAL A 100 10.01 -6.55 -1.80
CA VAL A 100 11.27 -6.24 -2.51
C VAL A 100 12.37 -5.86 -1.52
N ASP A 101 12.07 -5.04 -0.52
CA ASP A 101 13.03 -4.64 0.52
C ASP A 101 13.53 -5.84 1.34
N LEU A 102 12.61 -6.77 1.66
CA LEU A 102 12.96 -8.01 2.34
C LEU A 102 13.89 -8.88 1.47
N LEU A 103 13.54 -9.09 0.20
CA LEU A 103 14.36 -9.87 -0.73
C LEU A 103 15.76 -9.28 -0.87
N MET A 104 15.86 -7.96 -1.06
CA MET A 104 17.14 -7.24 -1.10
C MET A 104 17.93 -7.42 0.21
N THR A 105 17.26 -7.34 1.36
CA THR A 105 17.89 -7.50 2.68
C THR A 105 18.44 -8.92 2.88
N VAL A 106 17.64 -9.94 2.54
CA VAL A 106 18.05 -11.34 2.64
C VAL A 106 19.20 -11.63 1.69
N TYR A 107 19.10 -11.15 0.45
CA TYR A 107 20.14 -11.30 -0.57
C TYR A 107 21.48 -10.73 -0.10
N LYS A 108 21.51 -9.47 0.36
CA LYS A 108 22.74 -8.84 0.87
C LYS A 108 23.37 -9.59 2.04
N LYS A 109 22.55 -9.96 3.04
CA LYS A 109 23.04 -10.67 4.23
C LYS A 109 23.61 -12.05 3.91
N LYS A 110 23.14 -12.66 2.82
CA LYS A 110 23.40 -14.06 2.50
C LYS A 110 24.23 -14.25 1.23
N PHE A 111 24.61 -13.17 0.56
CA PHE A 111 25.41 -13.19 -0.66
C PHE A 111 26.68 -14.05 -0.50
N ASN A 112 27.37 -13.92 0.63
CA ASN A 112 28.55 -14.75 0.95
C ASN A 112 28.23 -16.24 1.08
N GLN A 113 27.07 -16.58 1.64
CA GLN A 113 26.63 -17.95 1.84
C GLN A 113 26.15 -18.59 0.53
N LEU A 114 25.59 -17.78 -0.37
CA LEU A 114 25.18 -18.19 -1.71
C LEU A 114 26.38 -18.44 -2.65
N GLY A 115 27.54 -17.84 -2.34
CA GLY A 115 28.77 -18.04 -3.11
C GLY A 115 28.81 -17.27 -4.44
N GLY A 116 27.97 -16.24 -4.59
CA GLY A 116 27.92 -15.37 -5.76
C GLY A 116 26.51 -15.03 -6.22
N TYR A 117 26.40 -14.54 -7.45
CA TYR A 117 25.15 -14.12 -8.10
C TYR A 117 24.16 -15.29 -8.32
N LEU A 118 22.87 -14.98 -8.38
CA LEU A 118 21.79 -15.95 -8.64
C LEU A 118 21.67 -16.26 -10.13
N VAL A 119 21.87 -15.23 -10.96
CA VAL A 119 21.77 -15.28 -12.42
C VAL A 119 23.12 -14.99 -13.04
N ASP A 120 23.45 -15.72 -14.09
CA ASP A 120 24.63 -15.48 -14.90
C ASP A 120 24.23 -15.31 -16.37
N MET A 121 23.97 -14.06 -16.76
CA MET A 121 23.62 -13.69 -18.12
C MET A 121 24.80 -13.82 -19.11
N SER A 122 26.04 -14.01 -18.63
CA SER A 122 27.20 -14.17 -19.51
C SER A 122 27.16 -15.47 -20.34
N ARG A 123 26.30 -16.42 -19.96
CA ARG A 123 26.11 -17.70 -20.65
C ARG A 123 25.03 -17.66 -21.74
N LEU A 124 24.47 -16.47 -22.03
CA LEU A 124 23.53 -16.27 -23.14
C LEU A 124 24.19 -16.61 -24.48
N GLY A 125 23.95 -17.83 -24.97
CA GLY A 125 24.51 -18.34 -26.22
C GLY A 125 24.81 -19.83 -26.19
N GLU A 126 25.00 -20.41 -25.00
CA GLU A 126 25.14 -21.85 -24.82
C GLU A 126 23.75 -22.50 -24.79
N LYS A 127 23.45 -23.35 -25.78
CA LYS A 127 22.11 -23.96 -25.98
C LYS A 127 21.53 -24.73 -24.77
N ASN A 128 22.34 -25.00 -23.74
CA ASN A 128 21.98 -25.76 -22.55
C ASN A 128 22.44 -25.11 -21.23
N ALA A 129 22.91 -23.86 -21.22
CA ALA A 129 23.30 -23.22 -19.96
C ALA A 129 22.04 -22.74 -19.24
N ALA A 130 21.79 -23.29 -18.04
CA ALA A 130 20.86 -22.67 -17.12
C ALA A 130 21.43 -21.30 -16.73
N PHE A 131 20.74 -20.23 -17.15
CA PHE A 131 21.06 -18.86 -16.77
C PHE A 131 20.89 -18.61 -15.27
N VAL A 132 20.20 -19.52 -14.58
CA VAL A 132 19.94 -19.49 -13.14
C VAL A 132 20.68 -20.63 -12.46
N GLU A 133 21.43 -20.29 -11.41
CA GLU A 133 22.05 -21.27 -10.53
C GLU A 133 21.01 -21.81 -9.53
N LEU A 134 20.34 -22.91 -9.91
CA LEU A 134 19.22 -23.48 -9.16
C LEU A 134 19.54 -23.77 -7.70
N SER A 135 20.73 -24.30 -7.40
CA SER A 135 21.15 -24.58 -6.02
C SER A 135 21.27 -23.31 -5.17
N ARG A 136 21.64 -22.18 -5.77
CA ARG A 136 21.68 -20.89 -5.06
C ARG A 136 20.28 -20.33 -4.85
N VAL A 137 19.42 -20.44 -5.87
CA VAL A 137 18.04 -20.00 -5.79
C VAL A 137 17.25 -20.80 -4.76
N GLU A 138 17.43 -22.12 -4.70
CA GLU A 138 16.79 -22.97 -3.69
C GLU A 138 17.18 -22.54 -2.28
N ASN A 139 18.49 -22.38 -2.02
CA ASN A 139 18.97 -21.88 -0.74
C ASN A 139 18.41 -20.49 -0.42
N PHE A 140 18.36 -19.59 -1.41
CA PHE A 140 17.78 -18.26 -1.25
C PHE A 140 16.29 -18.33 -0.87
N ILE A 141 15.49 -19.13 -1.57
CA ILE A 141 14.06 -19.31 -1.28
C ILE A 141 13.86 -19.90 0.12
N LEU A 142 14.63 -20.91 0.52
CA LEU A 142 14.56 -21.48 1.86
C LEU A 142 14.86 -20.43 2.93
N MET A 143 15.85 -19.57 2.69
CA MET A 143 16.16 -18.47 3.61
C MET A 143 15.06 -17.43 3.67
N VAL A 144 14.45 -17.06 2.54
CA VAL A 144 13.27 -16.17 2.53
C VAL A 144 12.09 -16.82 3.26
N GLY A 145 11.90 -18.13 3.09
CA GLY A 145 10.91 -18.96 3.78
C GLY A 145 10.99 -18.86 5.30
N SER A 146 12.19 -18.72 5.86
CA SER A 146 12.39 -18.55 7.31
C SER A 146 11.81 -17.24 7.88
N TYR A 147 11.59 -16.23 7.04
CA TYR A 147 10.98 -14.96 7.44
C TYR A 147 9.46 -14.96 7.29
N GLU A 148 8.84 -16.02 6.74
CA GLU A 148 7.41 -16.02 6.46
C GLU A 148 6.57 -15.84 7.71
N GLU A 149 6.91 -16.53 8.81
CA GLU A 149 6.17 -16.42 10.06
C GLU A 149 6.16 -14.98 10.60
N ASP A 150 7.30 -14.28 10.52
CA ASP A 150 7.41 -12.89 10.96
C ASP A 150 6.61 -11.95 10.05
N ILE A 151 6.62 -12.19 8.74
CA ILE A 151 5.80 -11.45 7.77
C ILE A 151 4.32 -11.64 8.10
N PHE A 152 3.86 -12.88 8.30
CA PHE A 152 2.47 -13.18 8.62
C PHE A 152 2.04 -12.57 9.95
N ARG A 153 2.90 -12.61 10.98
CA ARG A 153 2.65 -11.99 12.28
C ARG A 153 2.46 -10.48 12.14
N LYS A 154 3.41 -9.79 11.50
CA LYS A 154 3.35 -8.34 11.28
C LYS A 154 2.12 -7.93 10.46
N ARG A 155 1.77 -8.73 9.46
CA ARG A 155 0.54 -8.53 8.66
C ARG A 155 -0.71 -8.64 9.52
N SER A 156 -0.78 -9.64 10.39
CA SER A 156 -1.88 -9.83 11.34
C SER A 156 -2.02 -8.63 12.29
N GLU A 157 -0.92 -8.14 12.87
CA GLU A 157 -0.90 -6.97 13.76
C GLU A 157 -1.39 -5.69 13.07
N ILE A 158 -0.92 -5.43 11.85
CA ILE A 158 -1.35 -4.26 11.06
C ILE A 158 -2.84 -4.36 10.74
N HIS A 159 -3.31 -5.57 10.39
CA HIS A 159 -4.71 -5.82 10.08
C HIS A 159 -5.58 -5.60 11.33
N GLU A 160 -5.19 -6.15 12.47
CA GLU A 160 -5.86 -5.97 13.76
C GLU A 160 -5.93 -4.49 14.15
N GLY A 161 -4.82 -3.74 14.04
CA GLY A 161 -4.82 -2.30 14.31
C GLY A 161 -5.66 -1.47 13.33
N LYS A 162 -5.88 -1.94 12.09
CA LYS A 162 -6.84 -1.32 11.15
C LYS A 162 -8.28 -1.68 11.51
N TRP A 163 -8.55 -2.93 11.88
CA TRP A 163 -9.87 -3.37 12.36
C TRP A 163 -10.31 -2.62 13.60
N GLN A 164 -9.43 -2.46 14.58
CA GLN A 164 -9.71 -1.71 15.81
C GLN A 164 -10.06 -0.25 15.51
N ARG A 165 -9.32 0.40 14.60
CA ARG A 165 -9.64 1.77 14.14
C ARG A 165 -11.00 1.85 13.46
N LEU A 166 -11.32 0.92 12.55
CA LEU A 166 -12.63 0.89 11.88
C LEU A 166 -13.79 0.70 12.87
N ILE A 167 -13.61 -0.17 13.87
CA ILE A 167 -14.60 -0.40 14.93
C ILE A 167 -14.78 0.88 15.77
N GLN A 168 -13.69 1.57 16.10
CA GLN A 168 -13.73 2.82 16.83
C GLN A 168 -14.45 3.92 16.03
N ASP A 169 -14.08 4.12 14.77
CA ASP A 169 -14.69 5.11 13.86
C ASP A 169 -16.19 4.85 13.71
N TYR A 170 -16.59 3.57 13.58
CA TYR A 170 -18.00 3.17 13.54
C TYR A 170 -18.72 3.49 14.86
N GLY A 171 -18.10 3.19 16.00
CA GLY A 171 -18.62 3.51 17.32
C GLY A 171 -18.81 5.01 17.55
N GLU A 172 -17.87 5.83 17.13
CA GLU A 172 -17.93 7.29 17.19
C GLU A 172 -19.02 7.86 16.27
N ALA A 173 -19.17 7.32 15.06
CA ALA A 173 -20.24 7.70 14.14
C ALA A 173 -21.64 7.38 14.71
N VAL A 174 -21.81 6.22 15.34
CA VAL A 174 -23.07 5.84 16.01
C VAL A 174 -23.38 6.76 17.20
N ARG A 175 -22.36 7.09 18.01
CA ARG A 175 -22.51 7.99 19.16
C ARG A 175 -22.89 9.41 18.72
N SER A 176 -22.28 9.89 17.63
CA SER A 176 -22.59 11.18 17.02
C SER A 176 -24.03 11.24 16.50
N ARG A 177 -24.50 10.18 15.80
CA ARG A 177 -25.90 10.09 15.35
C ARG A 177 -26.88 10.05 16.52
N LYS A 178 -26.58 9.30 17.59
CA LYS A 178 -27.44 9.27 18.80
C LYS A 178 -27.54 10.65 19.45
N LYS A 179 -26.44 11.41 19.51
CA LYS A 179 -26.43 12.77 20.06
C LYS A 179 -27.30 13.73 19.23
N ILE A 180 -27.14 13.72 17.90
CA ILE A 180 -28.00 14.50 16.99
C ILE A 180 -29.48 14.14 17.18
N MET A 181 -29.80 12.84 17.32
CA MET A 181 -31.17 12.38 17.51
C MET A 181 -31.75 12.80 18.87
N GLN A 182 -30.93 12.82 19.93
CA GLN A 182 -31.30 13.37 21.23
C GLN A 182 -31.56 14.87 21.15
N ASP A 183 -30.68 15.63 20.49
CA ASP A 183 -30.83 17.08 20.32
C ASP A 183 -32.13 17.42 19.58
N ILE A 184 -32.45 16.69 18.50
CA ILE A 184 -33.71 16.85 17.74
C ILE A 184 -34.92 16.54 18.63
N THR A 185 -34.85 15.47 19.43
CA THR A 185 -35.93 15.07 20.33
C THR A 185 -36.16 16.13 21.42
N GLN A 186 -35.08 16.72 21.94
CA GLN A 186 -35.14 17.78 22.94
C GLN A 186 -35.73 19.08 22.37
N ILE A 187 -35.41 19.42 21.12
CA ILE A 187 -36.02 20.55 20.41
C ILE A 187 -37.52 20.33 20.19
N LEU A 188 -37.93 19.12 19.75
CA LEU A 188 -39.34 18.80 19.55
C LEU A 188 -40.13 18.84 20.87
N THR A 189 -39.60 18.27 21.95
CA THR A 189 -40.25 18.28 23.26
C THR A 189 -40.41 19.71 23.81
N MET A 190 -39.39 20.57 23.66
CA MET A 190 -39.49 21.98 24.04
C MET A 190 -40.56 22.73 23.24
N LYS A 191 -40.66 22.50 21.92
CA LYS A 191 -41.69 23.13 21.07
C LYS A 191 -43.10 22.67 21.45
N ILE A 192 -43.31 21.38 21.68
CA ILE A 192 -44.61 20.83 22.12
C ILE A 192 -45.00 21.43 23.47
N ALA A 193 -44.08 21.50 24.44
CA ALA A 193 -44.34 22.09 25.74
C ALA A 193 -44.77 23.56 25.64
N LEU A 194 -44.12 24.34 24.75
CA LEU A 194 -44.48 25.74 24.51
C LEU A 194 -45.89 25.89 23.92
N ILE A 195 -46.26 25.03 22.97
CA ILE A 195 -47.61 25.00 22.37
C ILE A 195 -48.65 24.64 23.43
N VAL A 196 -48.39 23.62 24.26
CA VAL A 196 -49.29 23.22 25.34
C VAL A 196 -49.46 24.34 26.37
N LEU A 197 -48.37 25.01 26.77
CA LEU A 197 -48.42 26.19 27.66
C LEU A 197 -49.23 27.32 27.04
N PHE A 198 -49.08 27.59 25.75
CA PHE A 198 -49.84 28.61 25.03
C PHE A 198 -51.33 28.27 24.98
N LEU A 199 -51.68 27.01 24.71
CA LEU A 199 -53.06 26.53 24.70
C LEU A 199 -53.70 26.56 26.10
N LEU A 200 -52.97 26.17 27.15
CA LEU A 200 -53.43 26.24 28.53
C LEU A 200 -53.62 27.68 28.99
N LYS A 201 -52.70 28.60 28.65
CA LYS A 201 -52.89 30.03 28.90
C LYS A 201 -54.12 30.57 28.17
N ARG A 202 -54.31 30.22 26.90
CA ARG A 202 -55.50 30.60 26.13
C ARG A 202 -56.79 30.08 26.76
N HIS A 203 -56.78 28.85 27.27
CA HIS A 203 -57.94 28.26 27.95
C HIS A 203 -58.23 28.90 29.33
N GLN A 204 -57.19 29.28 30.08
CA GLN A 204 -57.33 30.05 31.33
C GLN A 204 -57.88 31.45 31.04
N ILE A 205 -57.39 32.13 29.99
CA ILE A 205 -57.90 33.43 29.53
C ILE A 205 -59.37 33.31 29.11
N LEU A 206 -59.74 32.27 28.35
CA LEU A 206 -61.13 32.01 27.96
C LEU A 206 -62.05 31.75 29.16
N LYS A 207 -61.58 31.00 30.18
CA LYS A 207 -62.34 30.81 31.43
C LYS A 207 -62.51 32.12 32.20
N ILE A 208 -61.49 32.97 32.26
CA ILE A 208 -61.57 34.29 32.91
C ILE A 208 -62.56 35.19 32.16
N CYS A 209 -62.50 35.22 30.82
CA CYS A 209 -63.46 35.96 29.99
C CYS A 209 -64.91 35.46 30.15
N LEU A 210 -65.12 34.14 30.21
CA LEU A 210 -66.46 33.56 30.42
C LEU A 210 -67.02 33.88 31.81
N VAL A 211 -66.19 33.83 32.87
CA VAL A 211 -66.61 34.22 34.22
C VAL A 211 -66.96 35.71 34.28
N TRP A 212 -66.19 36.57 33.62
CA TRP A 212 -66.50 38.00 33.53
C TRP A 212 -67.76 38.31 32.71
N SER A 213 -68.06 37.50 31.68
CA SER A 213 -69.26 37.70 30.85
C SER A 213 -70.56 37.16 31.46
N ILE A 214 -70.48 36.35 32.51
CA ILE A 214 -71.66 35.80 33.23
C ILE A 214 -71.99 36.64 34.49
N THR A 215 -71.07 37.50 34.93
CA THR A 215 -71.22 38.31 36.16
C THR A 215 -71.57 39.79 35.86
N LEU A 216 -71.88 40.11 34.61
CA LEU A 216 -72.37 41.40 34.10
C LEU A 216 -73.72 41.17 33.41
#